data_AF-A0A847PY56-F1
#
_entry.id   AF-A0A847PY56-F1
#
_cell.length_a   1.000
_cell.length_b   1.000
_cell.length_c   1.000
_cell.angle_alpha   90.00
_cell.angle_beta   90.00
_cell.angle_gamma   90.00
#
_symmetry.space_group_name_H-M   'P 1'
#
loop_
_entity.id
_entity.type
_entity.pdbx_description
1 polymer ?
#
loop_
_entity_poly.entity_id
_entity_poly.type
_entity_poly.pdbx_seq_one_letter_code
_entity_poly.pdbx_strand_id
1 'polypeptide(L)'
;MFRTLLKALGLVKDAPAGRGGKRERGQGGTRDGNVARNYLYVVELDAEVAKWGWVRKLNPSGREDKPVLEVRLLLNKGRPEDFFADGDFSKVSKSSHFKRLMPGMTKGFGRMVEGLSLLESTVERLRSQGHFVANKPPSKRNRVYVIEVDDSVKTRARVQRLNPRANPELPCVYVGQTSKDPEVRFQQHQQGRSWGRDLAGRFMAGHCVRLRPELSKGYPEDMTELDAMKAERELAEKLRKLGYTVIGGH
;
A
#
# COMPACT_ATOMS: atom_id res chain seq x y z
N MET A 1 15.87 40.08 12.39
CA MET A 1 15.74 41.32 11.60
C MET A 1 15.00 41.16 10.26
N PHE A 2 15.00 39.98 9.61
CA PHE A 2 14.32 39.78 8.31
C PHE A 2 12.77 39.79 8.35
N ARG A 3 12.16 39.48 9.50
CA ARG A 3 10.70 39.38 9.68
C ARG A 3 10.00 40.75 9.83
N THR A 4 10.74 41.78 10.22
CA THR A 4 10.20 43.13 10.46
C THR A 4 10.02 43.91 9.16
N LEU A 5 10.91 43.69 8.18
CA LEU A 5 10.86 44.34 6.86
C LEU A 5 9.67 43.85 6.01
N LEU A 6 9.30 42.58 6.14
CA LEU A 6 8.18 41.99 5.39
C LEU A 6 6.79 42.45 5.88
N LYS A 7 6.69 42.95 7.11
CA LYS A 7 5.43 43.49 7.68
C LYS A 7 5.09 44.89 7.16
N ALA A 8 6.10 45.73 6.94
CA ALA A 8 5.89 47.09 6.42
C ALA A 8 5.43 47.10 4.94
N LEU A 9 5.73 46.03 4.19
CA LEU A 9 5.38 45.88 2.78
C LEU A 9 4.04 45.15 2.54
N GLY A 10 3.28 44.79 3.59
CA GLY A 10 1.96 44.17 3.44
C GLY A 10 1.95 42.74 2.91
N LEU A 11 3.09 42.04 2.87
CA LEU A 11 3.25 40.71 2.25
C LEU A 11 2.94 39.54 3.20
N VAL A 12 2.54 39.80 4.45
CA VAL A 12 2.15 38.77 5.43
C VAL A 12 0.91 39.24 6.20
N LYS A 13 -0.16 38.44 6.21
CA LYS A 13 -1.36 38.66 7.05
C LYS A 13 -1.27 37.83 8.34
N ASP A 14 -1.79 38.37 9.43
CA ASP A 14 -1.84 37.69 10.73
C ASP A 14 -2.80 36.49 10.71
N ALA A 15 -2.43 35.43 11.43
CA ALA A 15 -3.32 34.30 11.67
C ALA A 15 -4.28 34.63 12.83
N PRO A 16 -5.58 34.35 12.73
CA PRO A 16 -6.52 34.61 13.82
C PRO A 16 -6.32 33.65 14.99
N ALA A 17 -6.37 34.20 16.20
CA ALA A 17 -6.31 33.47 17.46
C ALA A 17 -7.58 32.63 17.68
N GLY A 18 -7.48 31.31 17.55
CA GLY A 18 -8.56 30.35 17.82
C GLY A 18 -8.46 29.75 19.21
N ARG A 19 -9.45 30.05 20.07
CA ARG A 19 -9.61 29.61 21.46
C ARG A 19 -9.63 28.09 21.62
N GLY A 20 -9.04 27.63 22.73
CA GLY A 20 -9.12 26.24 23.19
C GLY A 20 -10.54 25.85 23.58
N GLY A 21 -10.97 24.70 23.07
CA GLY A 21 -12.18 24.00 23.50
C GLY A 21 -11.86 22.52 23.69
N LYS A 22 -11.93 22.04 24.93
CA LYS A 22 -11.98 20.60 25.27
C LYS A 22 -13.11 19.96 24.47
N ARG A 23 -12.82 18.93 23.67
CA ARG A 23 -13.86 18.04 23.14
C ARG A 23 -14.06 16.89 24.12
N GLU A 24 -15.24 16.88 24.71
CA GLU A 24 -15.78 15.78 25.50
C GLU A 24 -15.86 14.49 24.66
N ARG A 25 -15.53 13.37 25.31
CA ARG A 25 -15.69 12.02 24.74
C ARG A 25 -17.15 11.62 24.87
N GLY A 26 -17.90 11.78 23.78
CA GLY A 26 -19.20 11.12 23.61
C GLY A 26 -19.01 9.63 23.28
N GLN A 27 -19.55 8.78 24.14
CA GLN A 27 -19.78 7.35 23.89
C GLN A 27 -20.97 7.16 22.93
N GLY A 28 -20.98 6.04 22.20
CA GLY A 28 -22.19 5.46 21.61
C GLY A 28 -22.70 6.10 20.32
N GLY A 29 -22.26 5.56 19.17
CA GLY A 29 -22.85 5.86 17.87
C GLY A 29 -22.27 4.93 16.81
N THR A 30 -23.09 3.98 16.34
CA THR A 30 -22.81 3.08 15.21
C THR A 30 -22.40 3.89 13.97
N ARG A 31 -21.15 3.71 13.51
CA ARG A 31 -20.63 4.33 12.28
C ARG A 31 -20.99 3.48 11.07
N ASP A 32 -22.22 3.62 10.59
CA ASP A 32 -22.50 3.39 9.17
C ASP A 32 -21.97 4.60 8.38
N GLY A 33 -21.17 4.35 7.34
CA GLY A 33 -20.71 5.39 6.42
C GLY A 33 -19.19 5.60 6.28
N ASN A 34 -18.36 4.56 6.47
CA ASN A 34 -16.94 4.69 6.11
C ASN A 34 -16.78 4.63 4.58
N VAL A 35 -16.92 5.79 3.91
CA VAL A 35 -16.59 5.92 2.49
C VAL A 35 -15.18 5.39 2.29
N ALA A 36 -15.03 4.39 1.41
CA ALA A 36 -13.72 3.82 1.12
C ALA A 36 -12.75 4.94 0.72
N ARG A 37 -11.52 4.90 1.21
CA ARG A 37 -10.46 5.87 0.84
C ARG A 37 -9.54 5.33 -0.25
N ASN A 38 -9.75 4.09 -0.63
CA ASN A 38 -8.99 3.41 -1.66
C ASN A 38 -9.97 2.79 -2.66
N TYR A 39 -9.66 2.91 -3.94
CA TYR A 39 -10.52 2.46 -5.03
C TYR A 39 -9.71 1.74 -6.08
N LEU A 40 -10.27 0.64 -6.56
CA LEU A 40 -9.94 0.12 -7.88
C LEU A 40 -10.83 0.82 -8.89
N TYR A 41 -10.27 1.14 -10.06
CA TYR A 41 -11.00 1.66 -11.19
C TYR A 41 -10.43 1.12 -12.50
N VAL A 42 -11.25 1.14 -13.55
CA VAL A 42 -10.86 0.69 -14.88
C VAL A 42 -10.95 1.87 -15.84
N VAL A 43 -9.93 2.06 -16.66
CA VAL A 43 -9.90 3.08 -17.71
C VAL A 43 -9.85 2.42 -19.07
N GLU A 44 -10.55 3.00 -20.04
CA GLU A 44 -10.34 2.73 -21.45
C GLU A 44 -9.09 3.46 -21.92
N LEU A 45 -8.26 2.76 -22.69
CA LEU A 45 -7.09 3.33 -23.33
C LEU A 45 -7.42 3.75 -24.78
N ASP A 46 -6.72 4.77 -25.28
CA ASP A 46 -6.84 5.20 -26.67
C ASP A 46 -6.48 4.09 -27.65
N ALA A 47 -7.11 4.11 -28.83
CA ALA A 47 -7.00 3.06 -29.84
C ALA A 47 -5.56 2.83 -30.34
N GLU A 48 -4.67 3.82 -30.22
CA GLU A 48 -3.25 3.63 -30.56
C GLU A 48 -2.55 2.64 -29.63
N VAL A 49 -3.03 2.49 -28.40
CA VAL A 49 -2.55 1.48 -27.45
C VAL A 49 -2.96 0.06 -27.87
N ALA A 50 -4.04 -0.10 -28.65
CA ALA A 50 -4.40 -1.39 -29.25
C ALA A 50 -3.37 -1.90 -30.27
N LYS A 51 -2.47 -1.02 -30.74
CA LYS A 51 -1.35 -1.39 -31.63
C LYS A 51 -0.15 -1.93 -30.86
N TRP A 52 -0.20 -2.01 -29.53
CA TRP A 52 0.90 -2.53 -28.72
C TRP A 52 0.95 -4.06 -28.82
N GLY A 53 1.79 -4.56 -29.73
CA GLY A 53 1.95 -6.01 -29.97
C GLY A 53 2.26 -6.83 -28.71
N TRP A 54 2.83 -6.24 -27.67
CA TRP A 54 3.03 -6.92 -26.38
C TRP A 54 1.73 -7.17 -25.61
N VAL A 55 0.73 -6.28 -25.69
CA VAL A 55 -0.58 -6.48 -25.04
C VAL A 55 -1.31 -7.66 -25.69
N ARG A 56 -1.20 -7.79 -27.02
CA ARG A 56 -1.75 -8.91 -27.79
C ARG A 56 -1.07 -10.23 -27.44
N LYS A 57 0.25 -10.22 -27.27
CA LYS A 57 1.01 -11.39 -26.79
C LYS A 57 0.58 -11.81 -25.39
N LEU A 58 0.27 -10.87 -24.50
CA LEU A 58 -0.17 -11.15 -23.13
C LEU A 58 -1.61 -11.68 -23.05
N ASN A 59 -2.48 -11.28 -23.98
CA ASN A 59 -3.84 -11.84 -24.09
C ASN A 59 -4.19 -12.12 -25.57
N PRO A 60 -3.79 -13.28 -26.12
CA PRO A 60 -4.07 -13.63 -27.51
C PRO A 60 -5.57 -13.84 -27.79
N SER A 61 -6.39 -14.03 -26.76
CA SER A 61 -7.85 -14.16 -26.87
C SER A 61 -8.60 -12.82 -26.91
N GLY A 62 -7.88 -11.70 -26.83
CA GLY A 62 -8.48 -10.37 -26.90
C GLY A 62 -9.10 -10.13 -28.27
N ARG A 63 -10.25 -9.44 -28.28
CA ARG A 63 -11.00 -9.16 -29.51
C ARG A 63 -10.88 -7.69 -29.91
N GLU A 64 -10.73 -7.44 -31.20
CA GLU A 64 -10.55 -6.10 -31.77
C GLU A 64 -11.78 -5.19 -31.62
N ASP A 65 -12.97 -5.77 -31.50
CA ASP A 65 -14.22 -5.03 -31.29
C ASP A 65 -14.33 -4.45 -29.87
N LYS A 66 -13.47 -4.90 -28.95
CA LYS A 66 -13.50 -4.49 -27.54
C LYS A 66 -12.48 -3.39 -27.23
N PRO A 67 -12.80 -2.48 -26.30
CA PRO A 67 -11.84 -1.48 -25.85
C PRO A 67 -10.65 -2.14 -25.16
N VAL A 68 -9.48 -1.51 -25.29
CA VAL A 68 -8.30 -1.84 -24.49
C VAL A 68 -8.45 -1.18 -23.12
N LEU A 69 -8.26 -1.94 -22.06
CA LEU A 69 -8.50 -1.49 -20.69
C LEU A 69 -7.22 -1.51 -19.85
N GLU A 70 -7.17 -0.66 -18.84
CA GLU A 70 -6.19 -0.75 -17.76
C GLU A 70 -6.89 -0.66 -16.41
N VAL A 71 -6.54 -1.58 -15.51
CA VAL A 71 -7.04 -1.63 -14.13
C VAL A 71 -6.05 -0.92 -13.22
N ARG A 72 -6.53 0.03 -12.41
CA ARG A 72 -5.68 0.85 -11.55
C ARG A 72 -6.20 0.92 -10.13
N LEU A 73 -5.29 1.24 -9.21
CA LEU A 73 -5.59 1.53 -7.82
C LEU A 73 -5.37 3.02 -7.54
N LEU A 74 -6.32 3.62 -6.84
CA LEU A 74 -6.27 4.97 -6.32
C LEU A 74 -6.25 4.87 -4.79
N LEU A 75 -5.18 5.35 -4.15
CA LEU A 75 -4.96 5.18 -2.71
C LEU A 75 -5.11 6.51 -1.96
N ASN A 76 -5.77 6.48 -0.81
CA ASN A 76 -6.00 7.62 0.07
C ASN A 76 -6.59 8.84 -0.65
N LYS A 77 -7.55 8.60 -1.56
CA LYS A 77 -8.31 9.62 -2.28
C LYS A 77 -9.80 9.28 -2.21
N GLY A 78 -10.66 10.20 -2.66
CA GLY A 78 -12.09 9.91 -2.82
C GLY A 78 -12.38 9.10 -4.09
N ARG A 79 -13.66 9.00 -4.47
CA ARG A 79 -14.08 8.13 -5.57
C ARG A 79 -13.51 8.63 -6.89
N PRO A 80 -12.91 7.78 -7.74
CA PRO A 80 -12.39 8.13 -9.06
C PRO A 80 -13.30 9.07 -9.87
N GLU A 81 -14.61 8.83 -9.87
CA GLU A 81 -15.61 9.65 -10.57
C GLU A 81 -15.63 11.12 -10.12
N ASP A 82 -15.31 11.39 -8.85
CA ASP A 82 -15.25 12.75 -8.30
C ASP A 82 -13.95 13.48 -8.70
N PHE A 83 -12.92 12.74 -9.13
CA PHE A 83 -11.58 13.29 -9.46
C PHE A 83 -11.36 13.45 -10.96
N PHE A 84 -11.90 12.51 -11.75
CA PHE A 84 -11.77 12.47 -13.20
C PHE A 84 -13.04 13.05 -13.82
N ALA A 85 -13.03 14.34 -14.16
CA ALA A 85 -13.99 14.86 -15.13
C ALA A 85 -13.80 14.13 -16.47
N ASP A 86 -14.83 14.02 -17.31
CA ASP A 86 -14.74 13.35 -18.61
C ASP A 86 -13.52 13.82 -19.39
N GLY A 87 -12.55 12.91 -19.58
CA GLY A 87 -11.32 13.15 -20.33
C GLY A 87 -10.17 13.85 -19.58
N ASP A 88 -10.32 14.28 -18.32
CA ASP A 88 -9.21 14.89 -17.55
C ASP A 88 -8.52 13.90 -16.60
N PHE A 89 -7.42 13.33 -17.08
CA PHE A 89 -6.53 12.45 -16.31
C PHE A 89 -5.20 13.11 -15.89
N SER A 90 -5.07 14.42 -16.12
CA SER A 90 -3.83 15.19 -15.90
C SER A 90 -3.29 15.09 -14.46
N LYS A 91 -4.20 14.88 -13.50
CA LYS A 91 -3.89 14.74 -12.06
C LYS A 91 -3.28 13.41 -11.67
N VAL A 92 -3.33 12.40 -12.53
CA VAL A 92 -2.93 11.02 -12.21
C VAL A 92 -1.90 10.45 -13.20
N SER A 93 -1.79 11.01 -14.40
CA SER A 93 -0.68 10.75 -15.32
C SER A 93 -0.49 11.89 -16.31
N LYS A 94 0.77 12.26 -16.61
CA LYS A 94 1.11 13.23 -17.66
C LYS A 94 1.17 12.62 -19.07
N SER A 95 1.11 11.30 -19.20
CA SER A 95 1.32 10.58 -20.47
C SER A 95 0.14 9.69 -20.86
N SER A 96 -1.05 9.93 -20.31
CA SER A 96 -2.14 8.97 -20.38
C SER A 96 -2.74 8.91 -21.77
N HIS A 97 -2.51 7.80 -22.45
CA HIS A 97 -3.44 7.23 -23.42
C HIS A 97 -4.78 6.86 -22.77
N PHE A 98 -5.28 7.57 -21.75
CA PHE A 98 -6.54 7.28 -21.08
C PHE A 98 -7.61 8.06 -21.79
N LYS A 99 -8.58 7.33 -22.33
CA LYS A 99 -9.70 7.89 -23.07
C LYS A 99 -10.85 8.25 -22.13
N ARG A 100 -11.21 7.35 -21.22
CA ARG A 100 -12.29 7.56 -20.23
C ARG A 100 -12.25 6.58 -19.09
N LEU A 101 -12.90 6.94 -17.98
CA LEU A 101 -13.22 6.03 -16.89
C LEU A 101 -14.33 5.09 -17.35
N MET A 102 -14.20 3.79 -17.07
CA MET A 102 -15.23 2.81 -17.43
C MET A 102 -16.40 2.89 -16.43
N PRO A 103 -17.63 3.22 -16.87
CA PRO A 103 -18.77 3.36 -15.97
C PRO A 103 -19.05 2.07 -15.19
N GLY A 104 -19.35 2.21 -13.89
CA GLY A 104 -19.71 1.08 -13.02
C GLY A 104 -18.56 0.10 -12.72
N MET A 105 -17.32 0.38 -13.16
CA MET A 105 -16.15 -0.47 -12.92
C MET A 105 -15.24 0.04 -11.80
N THR A 106 -15.80 0.82 -10.88
CA THR A 106 -15.11 1.31 -9.69
C THR A 106 -15.53 0.50 -8.47
N LYS A 107 -14.56 0.10 -7.64
CA LYS A 107 -14.84 -0.63 -6.40
C LYS A 107 -13.92 -0.20 -5.28
N GLY A 108 -14.52 0.19 -4.15
CA GLY A 108 -13.80 0.55 -2.93
C GLY A 108 -13.17 -0.66 -2.25
N PHE A 109 -12.04 -0.47 -1.59
CA PHE A 109 -11.40 -1.48 -0.76
C PHE A 109 -10.78 -0.88 0.51
N GLY A 110 -10.62 -1.71 1.54
CA GLY A 110 -10.07 -1.29 2.83
C GLY A 110 -8.55 -1.37 2.86
N ARG A 111 -8.01 -2.58 2.65
CA ARG A 111 -6.58 -2.88 2.76
C ARG A 111 -5.92 -3.09 1.41
N MET A 112 -4.62 -2.82 1.33
CA MET A 112 -3.86 -2.98 0.09
C MET A 112 -3.89 -4.41 -0.46
N VAL A 113 -3.85 -5.44 0.41
CA VAL A 113 -3.96 -6.85 0.02
C VAL A 113 -5.29 -7.14 -0.69
N GLU A 114 -6.39 -6.50 -0.26
CA GLU A 114 -7.70 -6.60 -0.89
C GLU A 114 -7.70 -5.88 -2.24
N GLY A 115 -7.08 -4.70 -2.32
CA GLY A 115 -6.93 -3.94 -3.57
C GLY A 115 -6.14 -4.69 -4.64
N LEU A 116 -5.01 -5.32 -4.28
CA LEU A 116 -4.20 -6.12 -5.20
C LEU A 116 -4.95 -7.39 -5.65
N SER A 117 -5.60 -8.09 -4.72
CA SER A 117 -6.43 -9.26 -5.06
C SER A 117 -7.59 -8.88 -5.98
N LEU A 118 -8.19 -7.70 -5.77
CA LEU A 118 -9.24 -7.19 -6.63
C LEU A 118 -8.72 -6.79 -8.01
N LEU A 119 -7.51 -6.23 -8.07
CA LEU A 119 -6.85 -5.89 -9.33
C LEU A 119 -6.59 -7.14 -10.16
N GLU A 120 -5.94 -8.16 -9.58
CA GLU A 120 -5.60 -9.39 -10.31
C GLU A 120 -6.86 -10.10 -10.82
N SER A 121 -7.86 -10.30 -9.96
CA SER A 121 -9.14 -10.92 -10.38
C SER A 121 -9.92 -10.09 -11.40
N THR A 122 -9.84 -8.75 -11.35
CA THR A 122 -10.46 -7.88 -12.36
C THR A 122 -9.75 -7.98 -13.69
N VAL A 123 -8.42 -8.02 -13.70
CA VAL A 123 -7.62 -8.20 -14.92
C VAL A 123 -7.95 -9.54 -15.57
N GLU A 124 -7.98 -10.63 -14.80
CA GLU A 124 -8.33 -11.97 -15.28
C GLU A 124 -9.75 -12.01 -15.85
N ARG A 125 -10.73 -11.46 -15.13
CA ARG A 125 -12.13 -11.38 -15.58
C ARG A 125 -12.29 -10.57 -16.87
N LEU A 126 -11.63 -9.43 -16.99
CA LEU A 126 -11.71 -8.61 -18.21
C LEU A 126 -11.07 -9.33 -19.40
N ARG A 127 -9.94 -10.02 -19.18
CA ARG A 127 -9.30 -10.85 -20.22
C ARG A 127 -10.18 -12.01 -20.65
N SER A 128 -10.81 -12.72 -19.71
CA SER A 128 -11.73 -13.84 -20.04
C SER A 128 -12.99 -13.37 -20.76
N GLN A 129 -13.41 -12.12 -20.53
CA GLN A 129 -14.45 -11.46 -21.30
C GLN A 129 -13.97 -11.03 -22.70
N GLY A 130 -12.72 -11.26 -23.09
CA GLY A 130 -12.18 -10.93 -24.41
C GLY A 130 -11.65 -9.50 -24.54
N HIS A 131 -11.52 -8.74 -23.45
CA HIS A 131 -10.86 -7.43 -23.51
C HIS A 131 -9.33 -7.58 -23.59
N PHE A 132 -8.69 -6.73 -24.38
CA PHE A 132 -7.26 -6.48 -24.18
C PHE A 132 -7.08 -5.69 -22.88
N VAL A 133 -6.16 -6.14 -22.02
CA VAL A 133 -5.90 -5.49 -20.72
C VAL A 133 -4.40 -5.23 -20.56
N ALA A 134 -4.02 -3.96 -20.49
CA ALA A 134 -2.64 -3.48 -20.52
C ALA A 134 -1.86 -3.72 -19.20
N ASN A 135 -2.49 -4.27 -18.17
CA ASN A 135 -1.79 -4.65 -16.94
C ASN A 135 -0.76 -5.75 -17.23
N LYS A 136 0.53 -5.46 -17.04
CA LYS A 136 1.57 -6.49 -17.10
C LYS A 136 1.36 -7.54 -15.99
N PRO A 137 1.78 -8.80 -16.19
CA PRO A 137 1.83 -9.77 -15.10
C PRO A 137 2.62 -9.22 -13.91
N PRO A 138 2.19 -9.50 -12.67
CA PRO A 138 2.91 -9.05 -11.49
C PRO A 138 4.32 -9.64 -11.47
N SER A 139 5.33 -8.80 -11.24
CA SER A 139 6.72 -9.25 -11.14
C SER A 139 6.95 -10.09 -9.89
N LYS A 140 7.65 -11.21 -10.03
CA LYS A 140 8.11 -12.04 -8.92
C LYS A 140 9.49 -11.58 -8.46
N ARG A 141 9.54 -10.79 -7.39
CA ARG A 141 10.79 -10.24 -6.83
C ARG A 141 10.71 -9.96 -5.33
N ASN A 142 9.55 -10.17 -4.74
CA ASN A 142 9.32 -9.87 -3.34
C ASN A 142 9.62 -11.10 -2.49
N ARG A 143 10.13 -10.87 -1.29
CA ARG A 143 10.42 -11.88 -0.27
C ARG A 143 9.98 -11.37 1.09
N VAL A 144 9.67 -12.29 1.99
CA VAL A 144 9.46 -11.97 3.41
C VAL A 144 10.78 -12.06 4.14
N TYR A 145 10.94 -11.26 5.19
CA TYR A 145 12.14 -11.28 6.01
C TYR A 145 11.79 -10.99 7.48
N VAL A 146 12.71 -11.38 8.36
CA VAL A 146 12.58 -11.17 9.80
C VAL A 146 13.79 -10.43 10.33
N ILE A 147 13.55 -9.37 11.11
CA ILE A 147 14.56 -8.64 11.86
C ILE A 147 14.33 -8.88 13.35
N GLU A 148 15.36 -9.26 14.09
CA GLU A 148 15.36 -9.18 15.55
C GLU A 148 15.45 -7.71 15.97
N VAL A 149 14.62 -7.32 16.92
CA VAL A 149 14.57 -5.95 17.43
C VAL A 149 14.73 -5.91 18.94
N ASP A 150 15.20 -4.77 19.44
CA ASP A 150 15.40 -4.51 20.84
C ASP A 150 14.09 -4.59 21.66
N ASP A 151 14.20 -5.09 22.89
CA ASP A 151 13.07 -5.37 23.77
C ASP A 151 12.32 -4.12 24.27
N SER A 152 12.89 -2.91 24.13
CA SER A 152 12.19 -1.66 24.45
C SER A 152 10.86 -1.51 23.70
N VAL A 153 10.70 -2.19 22.55
CA VAL A 153 9.44 -2.21 21.78
C VAL A 153 8.29 -2.89 22.52
N LYS A 154 8.56 -3.78 23.50
CA LYS A 154 7.55 -4.50 24.31
C LYS A 154 6.69 -3.54 25.14
N THR A 155 7.22 -2.36 25.48
CA THR A 155 6.51 -1.35 26.31
C THR A 155 5.34 -0.68 25.59
N ARG A 156 5.28 -0.78 24.25
CA ARG A 156 4.27 -0.08 23.46
C ARG A 156 2.94 -0.80 23.53
N ALA A 157 1.88 -0.11 23.96
CA ALA A 157 0.53 -0.67 24.11
C ALA A 157 0.01 -1.42 22.86
N ARG A 158 0.33 -0.94 21.65
CA ARG A 158 -0.04 -1.62 20.40
C ARG A 158 0.64 -2.97 20.26
N VAL A 159 1.92 -3.07 20.65
CA VAL A 159 2.70 -4.31 20.57
C VAL A 159 2.15 -5.33 21.56
N GLN A 160 1.88 -4.91 22.80
CA GLN A 160 1.28 -5.78 23.82
C GLN A 160 -0.08 -6.34 23.38
N ARG A 161 -0.96 -5.47 22.85
CA ARG A 161 -2.28 -5.88 22.36
C ARG A 161 -2.22 -6.88 21.20
N LEU A 162 -1.24 -6.75 20.31
CA LEU A 162 -1.07 -7.67 19.18
C LEU A 162 -0.38 -8.99 19.57
N ASN A 163 0.26 -9.05 20.73
CA ASN A 163 1.03 -10.20 21.18
C ASN A 163 0.63 -10.62 22.61
N PRO A 164 -0.66 -10.95 22.87
CA PRO A 164 -1.15 -11.24 24.22
C PRO A 164 -0.59 -12.54 24.83
N ARG A 165 0.02 -13.40 24.02
CA ARG A 165 0.63 -14.68 24.42
C ARG A 165 2.16 -14.67 24.25
N ALA A 166 2.78 -13.49 24.20
CA ALA A 166 4.23 -13.39 24.05
C ALA A 166 4.95 -14.01 25.24
N ASN A 167 5.96 -14.84 24.95
CA ASN A 167 6.92 -15.29 25.95
C ASN A 167 8.01 -14.19 26.10
N PRO A 168 8.21 -13.63 27.31
CA PRO A 168 9.23 -12.61 27.54
C PRO A 168 10.66 -13.09 27.28
N GLU A 169 10.93 -14.40 27.34
CA GLU A 169 12.25 -15.00 27.07
C GLU A 169 12.60 -15.07 25.58
N LEU A 170 11.59 -14.98 24.70
CA LEU A 170 11.82 -14.97 23.27
C LEU A 170 12.14 -13.54 22.78
N PRO A 171 13.03 -13.40 21.78
CA PRO A 171 13.38 -12.10 21.24
C PRO A 171 12.18 -11.45 20.54
N CYS A 172 12.13 -10.12 20.55
CA CYS A 172 11.21 -9.37 19.70
C CYS A 172 11.64 -9.45 18.24
N VAL A 173 10.67 -9.55 17.34
CA VAL A 173 10.93 -9.61 15.91
C VAL A 173 10.00 -8.69 15.12
N TYR A 174 10.52 -8.12 14.04
CA TYR A 174 9.76 -7.46 13.01
C TYR A 174 9.67 -8.37 11.78
N VAL A 175 8.45 -8.56 11.27
CA VAL A 175 8.19 -9.27 10.02
C VAL A 175 7.76 -8.27 8.98
N GLY A 176 8.40 -8.33 7.80
CA GLY A 176 8.06 -7.47 6.67
C GLY A 176 8.30 -8.16 5.33
N GLN A 177 8.04 -7.43 4.25
CA GLN A 177 8.35 -7.85 2.89
C GLN A 177 9.18 -6.79 2.15
N THR A 178 9.92 -7.25 1.15
CA THR A 178 10.75 -6.38 0.32
C THR A 178 10.93 -6.91 -1.10
N SER A 179 10.92 -6.00 -2.08
CA SER A 179 11.35 -6.27 -3.46
C SER A 179 12.87 -6.09 -3.68
N LYS A 180 13.59 -5.71 -2.61
CA LYS A 180 15.03 -5.56 -2.57
C LYS A 180 15.62 -6.70 -1.75
N ASP A 181 16.93 -6.84 -1.84
CA ASP A 181 17.72 -7.64 -0.92
C ASP A 181 17.40 -7.31 0.58
N PRO A 182 17.22 -8.32 1.45
CA PRO A 182 16.90 -8.12 2.87
C PRO A 182 17.95 -7.33 3.65
N GLU A 183 19.24 -7.48 3.34
CA GLU A 183 20.35 -6.77 3.96
C GLU A 183 20.26 -5.27 3.65
N VAL A 184 19.95 -4.93 2.39
CA VAL A 184 19.69 -3.55 1.99
C VAL A 184 18.49 -2.98 2.77
N ARG A 185 17.40 -3.74 2.91
CA ARG A 185 16.22 -3.29 3.66
C ARG A 185 16.50 -3.14 5.15
N PHE A 186 17.31 -4.02 5.73
CA PHE A 186 17.75 -3.95 7.11
C PHE A 186 18.54 -2.66 7.39
N GLN A 187 19.48 -2.30 6.52
CA GLN A 187 20.20 -1.01 6.61
C GLN A 187 19.26 0.19 6.52
N GLN A 188 18.25 0.13 5.65
CA GLN A 188 17.23 1.18 5.56
C GLN A 188 16.45 1.36 6.86
N HIS A 189 16.06 0.27 7.51
CA HIS A 189 15.37 0.30 8.80
C HIS A 189 16.25 0.85 9.92
N GLN A 190 17.53 0.46 9.98
CA GLN A 190 18.48 1.03 10.93
C GLN A 190 18.60 2.55 10.80
N GLN A 191 18.61 3.06 9.57
CA GLN A 191 18.70 4.49 9.26
C GLN A 191 17.38 5.25 9.41
N GLY A 192 16.31 4.57 9.84
CA GLY A 192 14.99 5.16 9.98
C GLY A 192 14.30 5.51 8.67
N ARG A 193 14.80 5.00 7.54
CA ARG A 193 14.29 5.32 6.21
C ARG A 193 13.01 4.54 5.96
N SER A 194 11.94 5.26 5.64
CA SER A 194 10.67 4.68 5.17
C SER A 194 10.64 4.74 3.65
N TRP A 195 10.11 3.71 2.98
CA TRP A 195 10.06 3.67 1.52
C TRP A 195 8.77 3.03 1.01
N GLY A 196 8.15 3.65 0.00
CA GLY A 196 6.86 3.19 -0.52
C GLY A 196 5.81 3.11 0.59
N ARG A 197 5.23 1.91 0.78
CA ARG A 197 4.25 1.64 1.86
C ARG A 197 4.88 1.17 3.17
N ASP A 198 6.18 0.85 3.17
CA ASP A 198 6.88 0.47 4.39
C ASP A 198 7.18 1.73 5.19
N LEU A 199 6.30 2.00 6.15
CA LEU A 199 6.40 3.10 7.10
C LEU A 199 7.07 2.68 8.40
N ALA A 200 7.56 1.44 8.50
CA ALA A 200 8.18 0.94 9.71
C ALA A 200 9.56 1.56 9.96
N GLY A 201 10.19 2.18 8.94
CA GLY A 201 11.51 2.81 9.08
C GLY A 201 11.64 3.69 10.33
N ARG A 202 10.75 4.66 10.55
CA ARG A 202 10.81 5.52 11.76
C ARG A 202 10.60 4.76 13.07
N PHE A 203 9.80 3.69 13.05
CA PHE A 203 9.57 2.86 14.22
C PHE A 203 10.78 1.98 14.53
N MET A 204 11.46 1.51 13.50
CA MET A 204 12.56 0.55 13.55
C MET A 204 13.92 1.22 13.75
N ALA A 205 14.01 2.52 13.48
CA ALA A 205 15.21 3.34 13.68
C ALA A 205 15.77 3.13 15.09
N GLY A 206 17.03 2.67 15.18
CA GLY A 206 17.70 2.41 16.46
C GLY A 206 17.21 1.18 17.24
N HIS A 207 16.23 0.44 16.73
CA HIS A 207 15.72 -0.78 17.38
C HIS A 207 16.14 -2.07 16.68
N CYS A 208 16.67 -2.01 15.46
CA CYS A 208 17.14 -3.18 14.71
C CYS A 208 18.41 -3.78 15.34
N VAL A 209 18.39 -5.07 15.66
CA VAL A 209 19.56 -5.80 16.19
C VAL A 209 20.26 -6.56 15.05
N ARG A 210 19.56 -7.48 14.38
CA ARG A 210 20.12 -8.31 13.29
C ARG A 210 19.02 -8.94 12.42
N LEU A 211 19.38 -9.38 11.22
CA LEU A 211 18.51 -10.25 10.42
C LEU A 211 18.41 -11.65 11.03
N ARG A 212 17.25 -12.29 10.87
CA ARG A 212 16.94 -13.65 11.32
C ARG A 212 16.42 -14.51 10.15
N PRO A 213 17.25 -14.76 9.11
CA PRO A 213 16.82 -15.45 7.89
C PRO A 213 16.27 -16.87 8.14
N GLU A 214 16.69 -17.52 9.23
CA GLU A 214 16.18 -18.81 9.64
C GLU A 214 14.69 -18.78 10.06
N LEU A 215 14.16 -17.62 10.46
CA LEU A 215 12.74 -17.46 10.81
C LEU A 215 11.84 -17.25 9.58
N SER A 216 12.39 -16.79 8.46
CA SER A 216 11.71 -16.74 7.16
C SER A 216 12.01 -17.97 6.28
N LYS A 217 12.80 -18.94 6.78
CA LYS A 217 13.14 -20.15 6.05
C LYS A 217 11.88 -20.93 5.66
N GLY A 218 11.79 -21.32 4.39
CA GLY A 218 10.66 -22.06 3.83
C GLY A 218 9.64 -21.21 3.08
N TYR A 219 9.77 -19.88 3.10
CA TYR A 219 9.01 -19.00 2.21
C TYR A 219 9.77 -18.79 0.88
N PRO A 220 9.06 -18.64 -0.27
CA PRO A 220 9.72 -18.38 -1.55
C PRO A 220 10.43 -17.01 -1.57
N GLU A 221 11.57 -16.94 -2.23
CA GLU A 221 12.34 -15.69 -2.41
C GLU A 221 11.79 -14.80 -3.55
N ASP A 222 11.03 -15.38 -4.47
CA ASP A 222 10.50 -14.69 -5.65
C ASP A 222 8.97 -14.76 -5.70
N MET A 223 8.34 -13.93 -4.88
CA MET A 223 6.89 -13.78 -4.80
C MET A 223 6.41 -12.54 -5.56
N THR A 224 5.15 -12.60 -5.99
CA THR A 224 4.41 -11.39 -6.35
C THR A 224 4.25 -10.50 -5.12
N GLU A 225 3.91 -9.23 -5.32
CA GLU A 225 3.66 -8.34 -4.18
C GLU A 225 2.48 -8.83 -3.33
N LEU A 226 1.42 -9.34 -3.96
CA LEU A 226 0.25 -9.88 -3.27
C LEU A 226 0.62 -11.10 -2.43
N ASP A 227 1.37 -12.04 -3.00
CA ASP A 227 1.78 -13.26 -2.31
C ASP A 227 2.71 -12.96 -1.15
N ALA A 228 3.66 -12.03 -1.32
CA ALA A 228 4.54 -11.61 -0.23
C ALA A 228 3.77 -10.95 0.92
N MET A 229 2.73 -10.16 0.64
CA MET A 229 1.87 -9.60 1.69
C MET A 229 1.08 -10.68 2.45
N LYS A 230 0.59 -11.71 1.75
CA LYS A 230 -0.07 -12.85 2.38
C LYS A 230 0.91 -13.64 3.26
N ALA A 231 2.09 -13.92 2.74
CA ALA A 231 3.17 -14.60 3.44
C ALA A 231 3.66 -13.81 4.67
N GLU A 232 3.77 -12.49 4.58
CA GLU A 232 4.16 -11.62 5.70
C GLU A 232 3.18 -11.78 6.87
N ARG A 233 1.88 -11.74 6.58
CA ARG A 233 0.82 -11.92 7.58
C ARG A 233 0.86 -13.34 8.18
N GLU A 234 0.96 -14.36 7.33
CA GLU A 234 1.03 -15.75 7.77
C GLU A 234 2.24 -16.00 8.67
N LEU A 235 3.42 -15.53 8.27
CA LEU A 235 4.65 -15.65 9.04
C LEU A 235 4.53 -14.94 10.38
N ALA A 236 3.98 -13.72 10.40
CA ALA A 236 3.76 -12.99 11.64
C ALA A 236 2.80 -13.73 12.59
N GLU A 237 1.69 -14.29 12.08
CA GLU A 237 0.76 -15.10 12.87
C GLU A 237 1.41 -16.38 13.40
N LYS A 238 2.21 -17.08 12.57
CA LYS A 238 2.97 -18.26 12.97
C LYS A 238 3.92 -17.94 14.11
N LEU A 239 4.72 -16.88 13.99
CA LEU A 239 5.67 -16.47 15.02
C LEU A 239 4.97 -16.04 16.32
N ARG A 240 3.82 -15.34 16.23
CA ARG A 240 2.99 -15.04 17.42
C ARG A 240 2.50 -16.29 18.13
N LYS A 241 2.06 -17.32 17.38
CA LYS A 241 1.64 -18.61 17.95
C LYS A 241 2.80 -19.35 18.64
N LEU A 242 4.03 -19.17 18.15
CA LEU A 242 5.24 -19.69 18.77
C LEU A 242 5.72 -18.87 19.99
N GLY A 243 5.01 -17.80 20.35
CA GLY A 243 5.30 -16.98 21.53
C GLY A 243 6.24 -15.80 21.27
N TYR A 244 6.65 -15.54 20.03
CA TYR A 244 7.45 -14.34 19.72
C TYR A 244 6.62 -13.07 19.92
N THR A 245 7.27 -12.00 20.38
CA THR A 245 6.71 -10.66 20.25
C THR A 245 6.93 -10.16 18.83
N VAL A 246 5.85 -10.06 18.04
CA VAL A 246 5.92 -9.71 16.61
C VAL A 246 5.38 -8.30 16.33
N ILE A 247 6.19 -7.49 15.65
CA ILE A 247 5.84 -6.23 15.02
C ILE A 247 5.69 -6.44 13.51
N GLY A 248 4.74 -5.75 12.88
CA GLY A 248 4.45 -5.92 11.44
C GLY A 248 3.45 -7.05 11.15
N GLY A 249 3.42 -7.52 9.90
CA GLY A 249 2.48 -8.54 9.43
C GLY A 249 1.03 -8.06 9.40
N HIS A 250 0.78 -6.95 8.69
CA HIS A 250 -0.54 -6.30 8.57
C HIS A 250 -1.36 -6.73 7.35
#